data_AF-A0AAW7U914-F1
#
_entry.id   AF-A0AAW7U914-F1
#
_cell.length_a   1.000
_cell.length_b   1.000
_cell.length_c   1.000
_cell.angle_alpha   90.00
_cell.angle_beta   90.00
_cell.angle_gamma   90.00
#
_symmetry.space_group_name_H-M   'P 1'
#
loop_
_entity.id
_entity.type
_entity.pdbx_description
1 polymer ?
#
loop_
_entity_poly.entity_id
_entity_poly.type
_entity_poly.pdbx_seq_one_letter_code
_entity_poly.pdbx_strand_id
1 'polypeptide(L)'
;MKYHFQYGYTGTREIVIFLDEEGLQDNIWADDDGDICVYKDLTVTFDIDRYLRLMQHLKPLQEIDTQFGRVHMTADIESKSAAETCKIRGTFIEVYYKGNLYIDARWYCDWSMIDFGVYLNMPNQFYTDPAAWFEKEIAAKGIQKAKEVMEAEQCK
;
A
#
# COMPACT_ATOMS: atom_id res chain seq x y z
N MET A 1 9.38 -2.86 -7.82
CA MET A 1 7.93 -2.77 -7.54
C MET A 1 7.12 -2.94 -8.82
N LYS A 2 6.22 -3.92 -8.88
CA LYS A 2 5.27 -4.13 -9.98
C LYS A 2 3.87 -3.75 -9.50
N TYR A 3 2.99 -3.30 -10.40
CA TYR A 3 1.61 -2.99 -10.05
C TYR A 3 0.66 -3.09 -11.25
N HIS A 4 -0.61 -3.33 -10.96
CA HIS A 4 -1.73 -3.20 -11.89
C HIS A 4 -2.90 -2.48 -11.22
N PHE A 5 -3.93 -2.19 -12.01
CA PHE A 5 -5.18 -1.59 -11.53
C PHE A 5 -6.33 -2.57 -11.69
N GLN A 6 -7.23 -2.58 -10.72
CA GLN A 6 -8.44 -3.39 -10.77
C GLN A 6 -9.66 -2.64 -10.25
N TYR A 7 -10.84 -3.16 -10.58
CA TYR A 7 -12.06 -2.79 -9.87
C TYR A 7 -12.24 -3.70 -8.66
N GLY A 8 -12.31 -3.10 -7.48
CA GLY A 8 -12.67 -3.77 -6.24
C GLY A 8 -14.11 -4.27 -6.25
N TYR A 9 -14.48 -5.04 -5.23
CA TYR A 9 -15.81 -5.67 -5.14
C TYR A 9 -16.97 -4.66 -5.18
N THR A 10 -16.77 -3.45 -4.64
CA THR A 10 -17.74 -2.35 -4.63
C THR A 10 -17.69 -1.48 -5.89
N GLY A 11 -16.84 -1.81 -6.87
CA GLY A 11 -16.61 -1.01 -8.07
C GLY A 11 -15.60 0.13 -7.89
N THR A 12 -14.93 0.21 -6.74
CA THR A 12 -13.83 1.16 -6.48
C THR A 12 -12.63 0.87 -7.37
N ARG A 13 -11.90 1.91 -7.76
CA ARG A 13 -10.63 1.75 -8.48
C ARG A 13 -9.53 1.47 -7.47
N GLU A 14 -8.85 0.35 -7.64
CA GLU A 14 -7.79 -0.11 -6.74
C GLU A 14 -6.48 -0.20 -7.50
N ILE A 15 -5.39 0.12 -6.81
CA ILE A 15 -4.04 -0.26 -7.23
C ILE A 15 -3.64 -1.48 -6.42
N VAL A 16 -3.07 -2.47 -7.10
CA VAL A 16 -2.47 -3.66 -6.49
C VAL A 16 -0.98 -3.60 -6.76
N ILE A 17 -0.20 -3.57 -5.69
CA ILE A 17 1.25 -3.44 -5.71
C ILE A 17 1.87 -4.76 -5.24
N PHE A 18 2.79 -5.29 -6.03
CA PHE A 18 3.55 -6.49 -5.70
C PHE A 18 5.01 -6.14 -5.39
N LEU A 19 5.46 -6.63 -4.25
CA LEU A 19 6.83 -6.57 -3.77
C LEU A 19 7.32 -8.01 -3.62
N ASP A 20 8.36 -8.37 -4.36
CA ASP A 20 9.14 -9.58 -4.16
C ASP A 20 10.27 -9.31 -3.16
N GLU A 21 11.07 -10.33 -2.84
CA GLU A 21 12.15 -10.25 -1.84
C GLU A 21 13.11 -9.08 -2.12
N GLU A 22 13.48 -8.85 -3.38
CA GLU A 22 14.29 -7.71 -3.80
C GLU A 22 13.56 -6.37 -3.55
N GLY A 23 12.26 -6.29 -3.85
CA GLY A 23 11.44 -5.12 -3.56
C GLY A 23 11.27 -4.81 -2.06
N LEU A 24 11.40 -5.82 -1.20
CA LEU A 24 11.28 -5.67 0.26
C LEU A 24 12.60 -5.29 0.93
N GLN A 25 13.73 -5.83 0.46
CA GLN A 25 15.02 -5.82 1.15
C GLN A 25 15.46 -4.45 1.69
N ASP A 26 15.20 -3.37 0.95
CA ASP A 26 15.60 -2.01 1.33
C ASP A 26 14.46 -1.15 1.92
N ASN A 27 13.24 -1.68 1.97
CA ASN A 27 12.04 -0.88 2.24
C ASN A 27 11.21 -1.37 3.42
N ILE A 28 11.41 -2.62 3.84
CA ILE A 28 10.71 -3.21 4.98
C ILE A 28 11.38 -2.79 6.29
N TRP A 29 10.58 -2.50 7.30
CA TRP A 29 11.02 -2.15 8.64
C TRP A 29 10.06 -2.74 9.68
N ALA A 30 10.51 -2.78 10.93
CA ALA A 30 9.73 -3.16 12.09
C ALA A 30 9.99 -2.18 13.25
N ASP A 31 9.02 -2.00 14.14
CA ASP A 31 9.14 -1.08 15.30
C ASP A 31 10.21 -1.53 16.32
N ASP A 32 10.67 -2.79 16.27
CA ASP A 32 11.72 -3.39 17.12
C ASP A 32 12.64 -4.29 16.25
N ASP A 33 13.57 -5.04 16.85
CA ASP A 33 14.44 -6.06 16.21
C ASP A 33 13.64 -7.29 15.69
N GLY A 34 12.44 -7.07 15.15
CA GLY A 34 11.65 -8.09 14.47
C GLY A 34 12.40 -8.65 13.26
N ASP A 35 12.34 -9.97 13.10
CA ASP A 35 12.93 -10.61 11.93
C ASP A 35 12.13 -10.25 10.67
N ILE A 36 12.56 -9.21 9.96
CA ILE A 36 11.98 -8.78 8.70
C ILE A 36 12.08 -9.85 7.60
N CYS A 37 12.96 -10.84 7.74
CA CYS A 37 13.12 -11.94 6.77
C CYS A 37 11.93 -12.91 6.74
N VAL A 38 10.96 -12.72 7.64
CA VAL A 38 9.70 -13.49 7.70
C VAL A 38 8.84 -13.27 6.45
N TYR A 39 8.91 -12.09 5.83
CA TYR A 39 8.13 -11.75 4.63
C TYR A 39 9.05 -11.70 3.41
N LYS A 40 8.81 -12.58 2.44
CA LYS A 40 9.56 -12.63 1.16
C LYS A 40 8.76 -12.09 -0.02
N ASP A 41 7.48 -11.86 0.20
CA ASP A 41 6.60 -11.20 -0.76
C ASP A 41 5.49 -10.46 -0.02
N LEU A 42 5.06 -9.35 -0.60
CA LEU A 42 3.87 -8.61 -0.18
C LEU A 42 3.05 -8.20 -1.40
N THR A 43 1.74 -8.38 -1.28
CA THR A 43 0.75 -7.76 -2.15
C THR A 43 0.00 -6.72 -1.33
N VAL A 44 0.03 -5.47 -1.78
CA VAL A 44 -0.63 -4.33 -1.12
C VAL A 44 -1.70 -3.78 -2.06
N THR A 45 -2.94 -3.76 -1.60
CA THR A 45 -4.09 -3.26 -2.37
C THR A 45 -4.75 -2.10 -1.64
N PHE A 46 -5.00 -0.99 -2.34
CA PHE A 46 -5.74 0.13 -1.76
C PHE A 46 -6.58 0.91 -2.78
N ASP A 47 -7.63 1.54 -2.26
CA ASP A 47 -8.59 2.38 -3.02
C ASP A 47 -7.96 3.72 -3.43
N ILE A 48 -7.81 3.91 -4.74
CA ILE A 48 -7.23 5.09 -5.36
C ILE A 48 -8.07 6.33 -5.07
N ASP A 49 -9.39 6.21 -5.22
CA ASP A 49 -10.32 7.33 -5.06
C ASP A 49 -10.36 7.79 -3.60
N ARG A 50 -10.26 6.85 -2.65
CA ARG A 50 -10.13 7.17 -1.22
C ARG A 50 -8.81 7.87 -0.92
N TYR A 51 -7.70 7.40 -1.47
CA TYR A 51 -6.39 8.05 -1.33
C TYR A 51 -6.45 9.50 -1.84
N LEU A 52 -6.97 9.72 -3.05
CA LEU A 52 -7.07 11.06 -3.64
C LEU A 52 -7.96 12.01 -2.84
N ARG A 53 -9.11 11.54 -2.34
CA ARG A 53 -9.96 12.35 -1.45
C ARG A 53 -9.23 12.72 -0.17
N LEU A 54 -8.49 11.80 0.44
CA LEU A 54 -7.69 12.11 1.64
C LEU A 54 -6.63 13.17 1.35
N MET A 55 -5.92 13.07 0.21
CA MET A 55 -4.94 14.07 -0.19
C MET A 55 -5.54 15.47 -0.37
N GLN A 56 -6.76 15.58 -0.90
CA GLN A 56 -7.48 16.86 -1.03
C GLN A 56 -7.78 17.50 0.34
N HIS A 57 -8.10 16.69 1.36
CA HIS A 57 -8.34 17.17 2.72
C HIS A 57 -7.05 17.43 3.50
N LEU A 58 -5.97 16.71 3.18
CA LEU A 58 -4.69 16.82 3.84
C LEU A 58 -4.00 18.16 3.57
N LYS A 59 -4.06 18.63 2.32
CA LYS A 59 -3.33 19.84 1.91
C LYS A 59 -3.71 21.09 2.73
N PRO A 60 -5.00 21.44 2.92
CA PRO A 60 -5.38 22.55 3.80
C PRO A 60 -4.93 22.36 5.25
N LEU A 61 -4.95 21.12 5.77
CA LEU A 61 -4.49 20.84 7.14
C LEU A 61 -2.99 21.06 7.30
N GLN A 62 -2.18 20.69 6.31
CA GLN A 62 -0.73 20.93 6.30
C GLN A 62 -0.39 22.42 6.27
N GLU A 63 -1.18 23.23 5.56
CA GLU A 63 -1.01 24.69 5.51
C GLU A 63 -1.29 25.36 6.87
N ILE A 64 -2.17 24.76 7.69
CA ILE A 64 -2.52 25.26 9.03
C ILE A 64 -1.49 24.81 10.07
N ASP A 65 -1.16 23.51 10.09
CA ASP A 65 -0.23 22.93 11.06
C ASP A 65 0.47 21.71 10.47
N THR A 66 1.70 21.89 10.01
CA THR A 66 2.55 20.78 9.51
C THR A 66 2.83 19.68 10.54
N GLN A 67 2.43 19.81 11.82
CA GLN A 67 2.58 18.76 12.83
C GLN A 67 1.26 18.22 13.38
N PHE A 68 0.13 18.45 12.69
CA PHE A 68 -1.21 18.09 13.18
C PHE A 68 -1.40 16.60 13.53
N GLY A 69 -0.55 15.69 13.02
CA GLY A 69 -0.55 14.30 13.44
C GLY A 69 -0.27 13.30 12.32
N ARG A 70 -1.17 12.31 12.20
CA ARG A 70 -1.08 11.15 11.30
C ARG A 70 -2.37 10.99 10.51
N VAL A 71 -2.26 10.53 9.27
CA VAL A 71 -3.42 10.13 8.45
C VAL A 71 -3.18 8.76 7.84
N HIS A 72 -4.13 7.86 8.09
CA HIS A 72 -4.12 6.48 7.61
C HIS A 72 -5.35 6.17 6.78
N MET A 73 -5.23 5.19 5.89
CA MET A 73 -6.37 4.60 5.18
C MET A 73 -6.27 3.08 5.17
N THR A 74 -7.41 2.41 5.21
CA THR A 74 -7.48 0.95 5.10
C THR A 74 -6.84 0.48 3.79
N ALA A 75 -6.11 -0.62 3.86
CA ALA A 75 -5.57 -1.36 2.73
C ALA A 75 -5.59 -2.84 3.04
N ASP A 76 -5.61 -3.66 2.01
CA ASP A 76 -5.42 -5.11 2.15
C ASP A 76 -3.95 -5.41 1.90
N ILE A 77 -3.32 -6.13 2.83
CA ILE A 77 -1.93 -6.57 2.71
C ILE A 77 -1.91 -8.07 2.90
N GLU A 78 -1.33 -8.76 1.93
CA GLU A 78 -1.23 -10.22 1.92
C GLU A 78 0.20 -10.64 1.60
N SER A 79 0.58 -11.81 2.08
CA SER A 79 1.87 -12.43 1.79
C SER A 79 1.65 -13.92 1.57
N LYS A 80 2.10 -14.46 0.43
CA LYS A 80 2.02 -15.89 0.13
C LYS A 80 3.12 -16.67 0.86
N SER A 81 4.24 -16.03 1.20
CA SER A 81 5.35 -16.63 1.95
C SER A 81 5.23 -16.54 3.47
N ALA A 82 4.33 -15.69 4.00
CA ALA A 82 4.15 -15.57 5.44
C ALA A 82 3.75 -16.91 6.07
N ALA A 83 4.52 -17.35 7.06
CA ALA A 83 4.18 -18.51 7.86
C ALA A 83 2.84 -18.31 8.59
N GLU A 84 2.12 -19.40 8.88
CA GLU A 84 0.84 -19.32 9.61
C GLU A 84 0.95 -18.65 10.99
N THR A 85 2.14 -18.65 11.60
CA THR A 85 2.41 -17.95 12.85
C THR A 85 2.53 -16.45 12.66
N CYS A 86 2.95 -15.97 11.49
CA CYS A 86 3.28 -14.58 11.22
C CYS A 86 2.18 -13.87 10.42
N LYS A 87 0.92 -14.10 10.81
CA LYS A 87 -0.26 -13.54 10.12
C LYS A 87 -0.22 -12.02 10.14
N ILE A 88 -0.54 -11.45 8.98
CA ILE A 88 -0.69 -10.02 8.75
C ILE A 88 -2.07 -9.59 9.25
N ARG A 89 -2.11 -8.60 10.14
CA ARG A 89 -3.34 -8.04 10.73
C ARG A 89 -3.36 -6.53 10.71
N GLY A 90 -4.54 -5.95 10.88
CA GLY A 90 -4.71 -4.51 11.11
C GLY A 90 -4.04 -3.65 10.05
N THR A 91 -4.26 -3.98 8.78
CA THR A 91 -3.52 -3.44 7.64
C THR A 91 -3.99 -2.04 7.23
N PHE A 92 -3.05 -1.15 6.92
CA PHE A 92 -3.36 0.21 6.45
C PHE A 92 -2.20 0.81 5.66
N ILE A 93 -2.49 1.87 4.91
CA ILE A 93 -1.49 2.81 4.39
C ILE A 93 -1.38 4.01 5.32
N GLU A 94 -0.17 4.32 5.78
CA GLU A 94 0.14 5.63 6.34
C GLU A 94 0.49 6.60 5.20
N VAL A 95 -0.35 7.64 5.06
CA VAL A 95 -0.27 8.64 3.98
C VAL A 95 0.51 9.89 4.44
N TYR A 96 0.51 10.14 5.75
CA TYR A 96 1.11 11.33 6.32
C TYR A 96 1.53 11.12 7.77
N TYR A 97 2.70 11.64 8.12
CA TYR A 97 3.18 11.75 9.49
C TYR A 97 4.03 13.00 9.69
N LYS A 98 3.59 13.89 10.60
CA LYS A 98 4.36 15.05 11.10
C LYS A 98 5.10 15.83 9.99
N GLY A 99 4.37 16.29 8.98
CA GLY A 99 4.88 17.18 7.94
C GLY A 99 5.40 16.46 6.71
N ASN A 100 5.45 15.14 6.73
CA ASN A 100 5.95 14.36 5.62
C ASN A 100 4.84 13.51 4.98
N LEU A 101 4.83 13.52 3.65
CA LEU A 101 4.03 12.61 2.84
C LEU A 101 4.80 11.32 2.63
N TYR A 102 4.23 10.23 3.12
CA TYR A 102 4.76 8.88 2.93
C TYR A 102 3.67 8.00 2.36
N ILE A 103 4.06 6.84 1.87
CA ILE A 103 3.10 5.80 1.52
C ILE A 103 3.64 4.49 2.05
N ASP A 104 3.50 4.32 3.36
CA ASP A 104 3.90 3.09 4.04
C ASP A 104 2.72 2.16 4.12
N ALA A 105 2.87 0.95 3.60
CA ALA A 105 1.94 -0.13 3.93
C ALA A 105 2.37 -0.72 5.28
N ARG A 106 1.47 -0.73 6.27
CA ARG A 106 1.75 -1.16 7.64
C ARG A 106 0.79 -2.24 8.10
N TRP A 107 1.31 -3.13 8.93
CA TRP A 107 0.55 -4.24 9.50
C TRP A 107 1.13 -4.67 10.83
N TYR A 108 0.28 -5.31 11.62
CA TYR A 108 0.65 -5.98 12.86
C TYR A 108 0.94 -7.46 12.59
N CYS A 109 2.02 -7.99 13.19
CA CYS A 109 2.35 -9.41 13.14
C CYS A 109 1.94 -10.10 14.45
N ASP A 110 1.07 -11.12 14.35
CA ASP A 110 0.53 -11.84 15.51
C ASP A 110 1.60 -12.60 16.33
N TRP A 111 2.71 -13.02 15.71
CA TRP A 111 3.76 -13.79 16.41
C TRP A 111 4.70 -12.90 17.21
N SER A 112 5.29 -11.89 16.57
CA SER A 112 6.23 -10.97 17.22
C SER A 112 5.53 -9.89 18.03
N MET A 113 4.22 -9.71 17.83
CA MET A 113 3.39 -8.74 18.54
C MET A 113 3.83 -7.28 18.33
N ILE A 114 4.42 -6.98 17.17
CA ILE A 114 4.90 -5.64 16.78
C ILE A 114 4.38 -5.23 15.41
N ASP A 115 4.47 -3.93 15.14
CA ASP A 115 4.15 -3.37 13.84
C ASP A 115 5.34 -3.51 12.87
N PHE A 116 4.99 -3.86 11.63
CA PHE A 116 5.86 -3.83 10.47
C PHE A 116 5.35 -2.78 9.51
N GLY A 117 6.25 -2.31 8.65
CA GLY A 117 5.88 -1.52 7.50
C GLY A 117 6.79 -1.75 6.33
N VAL A 118 6.32 -1.35 5.16
CA VAL A 118 7.13 -1.26 3.95
C VAL A 118 6.87 0.06 3.26
N TYR A 119 7.94 0.79 2.96
CA TYR A 119 7.86 2.01 2.17
C TYR A 119 7.54 1.66 0.72
N LEU A 120 6.40 2.11 0.22
CA LEU A 120 6.05 1.94 -1.19
C LEU A 120 6.80 3.01 -2.00
N ASN A 121 7.91 2.62 -2.63
CA ASN A 121 8.75 3.47 -3.48
C ASN A 121 8.03 3.97 -4.74
N MET A 122 7.09 4.90 -4.57
CA MET A 122 6.36 5.53 -5.66
C MET A 122 7.29 6.50 -6.42
N PRO A 123 7.10 6.70 -7.72
CA PRO A 123 7.93 7.61 -8.49
C PRO A 123 7.66 9.08 -8.12
N ASN A 124 8.63 9.98 -8.26
CA ASN A 124 8.49 11.40 -7.85
C ASN A 124 7.26 12.11 -8.45
N GLN A 125 6.82 11.72 -9.65
CA GLN A 125 5.63 12.27 -10.29
C GLN A 125 4.36 11.98 -9.48
N PHE A 126 4.30 10.84 -8.77
CA PHE A 126 3.20 10.49 -7.89
C PHE A 126 3.02 11.51 -6.77
N TYR A 127 4.10 11.92 -6.11
CA TYR A 127 4.02 12.88 -5.00
C TYR A 127 3.74 14.31 -5.47
N THR A 128 3.99 14.62 -6.75
CA THR A 128 3.73 15.96 -7.32
C THR A 128 2.25 16.14 -7.65
N ASP A 129 1.66 15.16 -8.34
CA ASP A 129 0.24 15.14 -8.69
C ASP A 129 -0.24 13.68 -8.78
N PRO A 130 -0.71 13.10 -7.65
CA PRO A 130 -1.10 11.70 -7.62
C PRO A 130 -2.31 11.42 -8.52
N ALA A 131 -3.22 12.40 -8.67
CA ALA A 131 -4.37 12.24 -9.54
C ALA A 131 -3.94 12.11 -11.01
N ALA A 132 -3.09 13.01 -11.49
CA ALA A 132 -2.56 12.95 -12.85
C ALA A 132 -1.73 11.68 -13.08
N TRP A 133 -0.96 11.23 -12.08
CA TRP A 133 -0.20 9.99 -12.16
C TRP A 133 -1.10 8.77 -12.32
N PHE A 134 -2.13 8.63 -11.46
CA PHE A 134 -3.07 7.52 -11.55
C PHE A 134 -3.81 7.49 -12.88
N GLU A 135 -4.37 8.62 -13.33
CA GLU A 135 -5.11 8.65 -14.60
C GLU A 135 -4.22 8.29 -15.79
N LYS A 136 -2.96 8.76 -15.81
CA LYS A 136 -1.99 8.40 -16.85
C LYS A 136 -1.67 6.91 -16.84
N GLU A 137 -1.38 6.35 -15.67
CA GLU A 137 -1.01 4.94 -15.54
C GLU A 137 -2.20 4.01 -15.84
N ILE A 138 -3.41 4.39 -15.40
CA ILE A 138 -4.65 3.69 -15.73
C ILE A 138 -4.90 3.73 -17.24
N ALA A 139 -4.73 4.88 -17.90
CA ALA A 139 -4.89 4.97 -19.35
C ALA A 139 -3.90 4.08 -20.11
N ALA A 140 -2.68 3.91 -19.58
CA ALA A 140 -1.65 3.09 -20.20
C ALA A 140 -1.83 1.59 -19.95
N LYS A 141 -2.29 1.18 -18.76
CA LYS A 141 -2.37 -0.24 -18.33
C LYS A 141 -3.78 -0.83 -18.38
N GLY A 142 -4.80 0.02 -18.41
CA GLY A 142 -6.19 -0.37 -18.20
C GLY A 142 -6.51 -0.73 -16.74
N ILE A 143 -7.79 -0.99 -16.47
CA ILE A 143 -8.28 -1.52 -15.19
C ILE A 143 -8.88 -2.91 -15.43
N GLN A 144 -8.41 -3.90 -14.68
CA GLN A 144 -8.88 -5.27 -14.75
C GLN A 144 -10.15 -5.46 -13.91
N LYS A 145 -11.00 -6.42 -14.27
CA LYS A 145 -12.09 -6.85 -13.37
C LYS A 145 -11.53 -7.88 -12.39
N ALA A 146 -11.80 -7.72 -11.08
CA ALA A 146 -11.29 -8.63 -10.05
C ALA A 146 -11.57 -10.13 -10.34
N LYS A 147 -12.68 -10.43 -11.02
CA LYS A 147 -13.07 -11.81 -11.40
C LYS A 147 -12.12 -12.47 -12.41
N GLU A 148 -11.51 -11.70 -13.31
CA GLU A 148 -10.60 -12.22 -14.35
C GLU A 148 -9.22 -12.59 -13.77
N VAL A 149 -8.83 -11.98 -12.64
CA VAL A 149 -7.54 -12.25 -11.98
C VAL A 149 -7.60 -13.57 -11.19
N MET A 150 -8.71 -13.85 -10.50
CA MET A 150 -8.91 -15.10 -9.76
C MET A 150 -8.90 -16.34 -10.66
N GLU A 151 -9.47 -16.26 -11.87
CA GLU A 151 -9.50 -17.38 -12.81
C GLU A 151 -8.13 -17.63 -13.46
N ALA A 152 -7.31 -16.58 -13.67
CA ALA A 152 -5.97 -16.71 -14.23
C ALA A 152 -4.94 -17.31 -13.25
N GLU A 153 -5.12 -17.12 -11.93
CA GLU A 153 -4.25 -17.72 -10.90
C GLU A 153 -4.64 -19.17 -10.54
N GLN A 154 -5.88 -19.61 -10.80
CA GLN A 154 -6.31 -21.01 -10.56
C GLN A 154 -5.95 -21.97 -11.69
N CYS A 155 -5.56 -21.48 -12.87
CA CYS A 155 -5.17 -22.27 -14.03
C CYS A 155 -3.65 -22.39 -14.25
N LYS A 156 -2.83 -22.03 -13.27
CA LYS A 156 -1.37 -22.27 -13.27
C LYS A 156 -0.98 -23.18 -12.12
#